data_AF-U2RSU9-F1
#
_entry.id   AF-U2RSU9-F1
#
_cell.length_a   1.000
_cell.length_b   1.000
_cell.length_c   1.000
_cell.angle_alpha   90.00
_cell.angle_beta   90.00
_cell.angle_gamma   90.00
#
_symmetry.space_group_name_H-M   'P 1'
#
loop_
_entity.id
_entity.type
_entity.pdbx_description
1 polymer ?
#
loop_
_entity_poly.entity_id
_entity_poly.type
_entity_poly.pdbx_seq_one_letter_code
_entity_poly.pdbx_strand_id
1 'polypeptide(L)'
;MRLNKFIAETGFCSRRKADELINEGRVTVNKQEAIIGMDIKPEDVVRIDGERVKLNTRYEYYILNKPKRVLCSNEDKFGRKLAIDFIKSRARLFTYGRLDFMTEGLIIISNDGDIYNHVMHPRKKLYKSYIAKVSREIDDKDLEALQYGVVIDGKRTAPAKVKKIDKKELRIAIFEGRNRQIRKMLETLGYNVNSLKRIKVGELTLGHLKVGEYRALNEDEIKYLKNL
;
A
#
# COMPACT_ATOMS: atom_id res chain seq x y z
N MET A 1 24.42 -3.18 3.58
CA MET A 1 23.01 -2.71 3.53
C MET A 1 23.04 -1.21 3.42
N ARG A 2 22.21 -0.60 2.56
CA ARG A 2 22.18 0.87 2.43
C ARG A 2 21.83 1.55 3.76
N LEU A 3 22.58 2.57 4.14
CA LEU A 3 22.40 3.30 5.42
C LEU A 3 20.98 3.85 5.58
N ASN A 4 20.42 4.46 4.52
CA ASN A 4 19.06 4.99 4.55
C ASN A 4 17.98 3.91 4.75
N LYS A 5 18.23 2.68 4.28
CA LYS A 5 17.37 1.51 4.51
C LYS A 5 17.46 1.11 5.99
N PHE A 6 18.67 0.97 6.53
CA PHE A 6 18.88 0.65 7.94
C PHE A 6 18.16 1.64 8.86
N ILE A 7 18.33 2.95 8.64
CA ILE A 7 17.68 4.00 9.45
C ILE A 7 16.15 3.91 9.36
N ALA A 8 15.60 3.56 8.20
CA ALA A 8 14.16 3.37 8.08
C ALA A 8 13.67 2.12 8.84
N GLU A 9 14.44 1.04 8.83
CA GLU A 9 14.13 -0.22 9.53
C GLU A 9 14.26 -0.13 11.05
N THR A 10 15.02 0.84 11.57
CA THR A 10 14.97 1.15 13.01
C THR A 10 13.64 1.79 13.43
N GLY A 11 12.85 2.27 12.45
CA GLY A 11 11.62 3.01 12.68
C GLY A 11 11.83 4.51 12.93
N PHE A 12 13.06 5.02 12.84
CA PHE A 12 13.36 6.43 13.12
C PHE A 12 12.67 7.39 12.14
N CYS A 13 12.81 7.16 10.83
CA CYS A 13 12.15 7.99 9.82
C CYS A 13 11.94 7.23 8.49
N SER A 14 11.45 7.92 7.46
CA SER A 14 11.37 7.32 6.11
C SER A 14 12.76 7.26 5.46
N ARG A 15 12.95 6.41 4.44
CA ARG A 15 14.24 6.36 3.71
C ARG A 15 14.66 7.71 3.12
N ARG A 16 13.71 8.48 2.58
CA ARG A 16 13.97 9.82 2.05
C ARG A 16 14.39 10.79 3.16
N LYS A 17 13.69 10.75 4.29
CA LYS A 17 14.06 11.58 5.44
C LYS A 17 15.43 11.18 6.01
N ALA A 18 15.78 9.90 5.94
CA ALA A 18 17.12 9.44 6.30
C ALA A 18 18.18 10.04 5.39
N ASP A 19 17.96 10.08 4.06
CA ASP A 19 18.87 10.75 3.13
C ASP A 19 19.00 12.26 3.42
N GLU A 20 17.91 12.94 3.78
CA GLU A 20 17.95 14.35 4.21
C GLU A 20 18.82 14.53 5.47
N LEU A 21 18.62 13.70 6.50
CA LEU A 21 19.40 13.78 7.74
C LEU A 21 20.90 13.48 7.50
N ILE A 22 21.21 12.55 6.60
CA ILE A 22 22.59 12.27 6.19
C ILE A 22 23.19 13.50 5.52
N ASN A 23 22.46 14.14 4.60
CA ASN A 23 22.90 15.35 3.91
C ASN A 23 23.09 16.55 4.86
N GLU A 24 22.30 16.63 5.92
CA GLU A 24 22.40 17.63 6.99
C GLU A 24 23.58 17.38 7.96
N GLY A 25 24.38 16.31 7.77
CA GLY A 25 25.49 15.96 8.65
C GLY A 25 25.06 15.40 10.01
N ARG A 26 23.78 15.05 10.18
CA ARG A 26 23.21 14.62 11.47
C ARG A 26 23.40 13.14 11.77
N VAL A 27 23.94 12.39 10.81
CA VAL A 27 24.14 10.94 10.90
C VAL A 27 25.62 10.62 10.92
N THR A 28 26.03 9.79 11.88
CA THR A 28 27.39 9.25 11.94
C THR A 28 27.39 7.73 11.92
N VAL A 29 28.40 7.16 11.26
CA VAL A 29 28.70 5.73 11.26
C VAL A 29 30.09 5.56 11.86
N ASN A 30 30.21 4.78 12.94
CA ASN A 30 31.49 4.58 13.65
C ASN A 30 32.20 5.89 14.04
N LYS A 31 31.43 6.91 14.45
CA LYS A 31 31.88 8.27 14.82
C LYS A 31 32.38 9.13 13.64
N GLN A 32 32.22 8.70 12.40
CA GLN A 32 32.50 9.51 11.21
C GLN A 32 31.20 9.96 10.56
N GLU A 33 31.19 11.14 9.94
CA GLU A 33 30.03 11.65 9.20
C GLU A 33 29.64 10.70 8.07
N ALA A 34 28.34 10.44 7.96
CA ALA A 34 27.80 9.59 6.91
C ALA A 34 27.65 10.36 5.59
N ILE A 35 27.76 9.64 4.48
CA ILE A 35 27.48 10.16 3.13
C ILE A 35 26.28 9.46 2.51
N ILE A 36 25.55 10.17 1.64
CA ILE A 36 24.42 9.59 0.91
C ILE A 36 24.90 8.40 0.08
N GLY A 37 24.12 7.32 0.12
CA GLY A 37 24.45 6.10 -0.62
C GLY A 37 25.54 5.25 0.05
N MET A 38 25.96 5.54 1.27
CA MET A 38 26.82 4.65 2.05
C MET A 38 26.13 3.30 2.32
N ASP A 39 26.92 2.23 2.27
CA ASP A 39 26.55 0.91 2.80
C ASP A 39 27.16 0.70 4.18
N ILE A 40 26.41 0.05 5.06
CA ILE A 40 26.87 -0.36 6.38
C ILE A 40 26.95 -1.89 6.50
N LYS A 41 27.81 -2.33 7.41
CA LYS A 41 27.99 -3.71 7.88
C LYS A 41 27.25 -3.93 9.20
N PRO A 42 26.97 -5.20 9.59
CA PRO A 42 26.29 -5.50 10.85
C PRO A 42 26.98 -4.97 12.11
N GLU A 43 28.29 -4.82 12.08
CA GLU A 43 29.11 -4.36 13.21
C GLU A 43 29.12 -2.84 13.35
N ASP A 44 28.71 -2.11 12.31
CA ASP A 44 28.76 -0.66 12.28
C ASP A 44 27.79 -0.02 13.28
N VAL A 45 28.26 1.01 13.99
CA VAL A 45 27.45 1.75 14.94
C VAL A 45 26.95 3.04 14.31
N VAL A 46 25.68 3.04 13.95
CA VAL A 46 24.98 4.21 13.40
C VAL A 46 24.38 5.05 14.52
N ARG A 47 24.60 6.36 14.47
CA ARG A 47 23.99 7.35 15.37
C ARG A 47 23.31 8.45 14.56
N ILE A 48 22.20 8.97 15.10
CA ILE A 48 21.51 10.16 14.59
C ILE A 48 21.46 11.16 15.73
N ASP A 49 21.97 12.37 15.52
CA ASP A 49 22.09 13.40 16.56
C ASP A 49 22.80 12.91 17.84
N GLY A 50 23.78 12.02 17.67
CA GLY A 50 24.54 11.41 18.78
C GLY A 50 23.88 10.18 19.43
N GLU A 51 22.60 9.91 19.18
CA GLU A 51 21.90 8.74 19.72
C GLU A 51 22.06 7.50 18.84
N ARG A 52 22.39 6.35 19.44
CA ARG A 52 22.56 5.08 18.72
C ARG A 52 21.20 4.53 18.31
N VAL A 53 21.02 4.32 17.02
CA VAL A 53 19.84 3.64 16.46
C VAL A 53 20.12 2.15 16.28
N LYS A 54 19.09 1.31 16.44
CA LYS A 54 19.17 -0.16 16.32
C LYS A 54 18.01 -0.67 15.48
N LEU A 55 18.21 -1.76 14.75
CA LEU A 55 17.16 -2.41 13.98
C LEU A 55 15.99 -2.82 14.86
N ASN A 56 14.78 -2.58 14.36
CA ASN A 56 13.59 -3.12 14.98
C ASN A 56 13.51 -4.61 14.63
N THR A 57 13.47 -5.48 15.63
CA THR A 57 13.44 -6.94 15.44
C THR A 57 12.03 -7.52 15.42
N ARG A 58 10.99 -6.69 15.64
CA ARG A 58 9.60 -7.16 15.65
C ARG A 58 8.82 -6.56 14.50
N TYR A 59 8.49 -7.41 13.53
CA TYR A 59 7.56 -7.06 12.46
C TYR A 59 6.12 -7.26 12.89
N GLU A 60 5.29 -6.28 12.54
CA GLU A 60 3.86 -6.27 12.77
C GLU A 60 3.16 -6.23 11.42
N TYR A 61 2.08 -6.99 11.27
CA TYR A 61 1.31 -7.02 10.02
C TYR A 61 -0.17 -6.97 10.32
N TYR A 62 -0.86 -6.02 9.69
CA TYR A 62 -2.28 -5.79 9.87
C TYR A 62 -3.02 -5.72 8.55
N ILE A 63 -4.29 -6.13 8.58
CA ILE A 63 -5.30 -5.72 7.60
C ILE A 63 -6.19 -4.68 8.26
N LEU A 64 -6.33 -3.53 7.61
CA LEU A 64 -7.30 -2.50 7.94
C LEU A 64 -8.41 -2.50 6.88
N ASN A 65 -9.66 -2.47 7.31
CA ASN A 65 -10.76 -2.07 6.44
C ASN A 65 -10.83 -0.53 6.42
N LYS A 66 -10.05 0.08 5.53
CA LYS A 66 -9.87 1.54 5.47
C LYS A 66 -11.21 2.24 5.19
N PRO A 67 -11.60 3.26 5.98
CA PRO A 67 -12.76 4.09 5.66
C PRO A 67 -12.50 5.07 4.50
N LYS A 68 -13.57 5.68 3.98
CA LYS A 68 -13.45 6.89 3.15
C LYS A 68 -12.89 8.04 3.97
N ARG A 69 -12.39 9.05 3.27
CA ARG A 69 -11.83 10.28 3.82
C ARG A 69 -10.61 10.05 4.72
N VAL A 70 -9.86 8.99 4.42
CA VAL A 70 -8.60 8.61 5.09
C VAL A 70 -7.50 8.51 4.05
N LEU A 71 -6.30 8.97 4.39
CA LEU A 71 -5.13 8.94 3.49
C LEU A 71 -4.26 7.70 3.71
N CYS A 72 -3.74 7.14 2.61
CA CYS A 72 -2.61 6.21 2.64
C CYS A 72 -1.30 7.01 2.48
N SER A 73 -0.89 7.67 3.56
CA SER A 73 0.34 8.43 3.69
C SER A 73 0.92 8.22 5.09
N ASN A 74 2.20 8.52 5.26
CA ASN A 74 2.85 8.56 6.57
C ASN A 74 2.87 9.96 7.19
N GLU A 75 2.50 10.97 6.42
CA GLU A 75 2.47 12.38 6.82
C GLU A 75 1.27 13.05 6.18
N ASP A 76 0.67 14.01 6.89
CA ASP A 76 -0.36 14.88 6.35
C ASP A 76 -0.16 16.33 6.81
N LYS A 77 -0.20 17.26 5.85
CA LYS A 77 0.01 18.70 6.10
C LYS A 77 -1.27 19.45 6.47
N PHE A 78 -2.43 18.79 6.47
CA PHE A 78 -3.75 19.40 6.58
C PHE A 78 -4.63 18.77 7.68
N GLY A 79 -4.02 18.05 8.63
CA GLY A 79 -4.73 17.43 9.77
C GLY A 79 -5.72 16.31 9.40
N ARG A 80 -5.60 15.71 8.21
CA ARG A 80 -6.43 14.61 7.73
C ARG A 80 -5.96 13.29 8.34
N LYS A 81 -6.92 12.44 8.70
CA LYS A 81 -6.64 11.14 9.29
C LYS A 81 -5.91 10.21 8.30
N LEU A 82 -4.85 9.56 8.78
CA LEU A 82 -4.06 8.58 8.05
C LEU A 82 -4.56 7.16 8.34
N ALA A 83 -4.32 6.24 7.41
CA ALA A 83 -4.68 4.84 7.58
C ALA A 83 -3.90 4.19 8.74
N ILE A 84 -2.65 4.61 8.94
CA ILE A 84 -1.81 4.14 10.05
C ILE A 84 -2.34 4.56 11.42
N ASP A 85 -3.07 5.69 11.53
CA ASP A 85 -3.62 6.19 12.79
C ASP A 85 -4.72 5.29 13.37
N PHE A 86 -5.24 4.34 12.57
CA PHE A 86 -6.21 3.36 13.05
C PHE A 86 -5.55 2.21 13.81
N ILE A 87 -4.25 2.00 13.66
CA ILE A 87 -3.53 0.88 14.27
C ILE A 87 -2.91 1.32 15.58
N LYS A 88 -3.26 0.65 16.68
CA LYS A 88 -2.60 0.86 17.97
C LYS A 88 -1.26 0.13 17.98
N SER A 89 -0.20 0.82 17.62
CA SER A 89 1.17 0.31 17.63
C SER A 89 2.16 1.40 18.06
N ARG A 90 3.28 0.98 18.66
CA ARG A 90 4.44 1.84 18.91
C ARG A 90 5.43 1.83 17.76
N ALA A 91 5.32 0.87 16.85
CA ALA A 91 6.19 0.76 15.69
C ALA A 91 5.82 1.82 14.65
N ARG A 92 6.83 2.27 13.89
CA ARG A 92 6.61 3.10 12.70
C ARG A 92 6.03 2.24 11.57
N LEU A 93 4.72 2.27 11.42
CA LEU A 93 4.00 1.54 10.37
C LEU A 93 3.90 2.31 9.05
N PHE A 94 3.64 1.59 7.95
CA PHE A 94 3.32 2.14 6.64
C PHE A 94 2.39 1.22 5.86
N THR A 95 1.67 1.78 4.88
CA THR A 95 0.71 1.03 4.06
C THR A 95 1.41 0.33 2.89
N TYR A 96 0.99 -0.89 2.59
CA TYR A 96 1.39 -1.62 1.40
C TYR A 96 0.54 -1.17 0.21
N GLY A 97 1.12 -0.31 -0.62
CA GLY A 97 0.40 0.40 -1.66
C GLY A 97 -0.55 1.46 -1.08
N ARG A 98 -1.53 1.88 -1.89
CA ARG A 98 -2.46 2.97 -1.53
C ARG A 98 -3.89 2.62 -1.94
N LEU A 99 -4.83 3.25 -1.25
CA LEU A 99 -6.23 3.40 -1.68
C LEU A 99 -6.53 4.89 -1.77
N ASP A 100 -7.34 5.27 -2.77
CA ASP A 100 -7.75 6.67 -2.92
C ASP A 100 -8.54 7.15 -1.70
N PHE A 101 -8.58 8.47 -1.51
CA PHE A 101 -9.26 9.11 -0.37
C PHE A 101 -10.72 8.65 -0.22
N MET A 102 -11.46 8.50 -1.32
CA MET A 102 -12.87 8.07 -1.34
C MET A 102 -13.07 6.56 -1.57
N THR A 103 -11.99 5.77 -1.51
CA THR A 103 -12.04 4.31 -1.68
C THR A 103 -11.86 3.63 -0.32
N GLU A 104 -12.71 2.63 -0.07
CA GLU A 104 -12.72 1.83 1.16
C GLU A 104 -12.06 0.47 0.97
N GLY A 105 -11.85 -0.23 2.07
CA GLY A 105 -11.58 -1.66 2.07
C GLY A 105 -10.16 -2.02 2.45
N LEU A 106 -9.78 -3.24 2.08
CA LEU A 106 -8.57 -3.91 2.54
C LEU A 106 -7.32 -3.09 2.19
N ILE A 107 -6.55 -2.68 3.20
CA ILE A 107 -5.18 -2.20 3.05
C ILE A 107 -4.30 -2.95 4.05
N ILE A 108 -3.14 -3.44 3.58
CA ILE A 108 -2.16 -4.08 4.45
C ILE A 108 -1.28 -2.98 5.05
N ILE A 109 -0.99 -3.08 6.34
CA ILE A 109 -0.15 -2.13 7.09
C ILE A 109 0.91 -2.93 7.84
N SER A 110 2.17 -2.51 7.74
CA SER A 110 3.29 -3.18 8.41
C SER A 110 4.48 -2.21 8.60
N ASN A 111 5.46 -2.62 9.38
CA ASN A 111 6.80 -2.03 9.47
C ASN A 111 7.88 -2.83 8.69
N ASP A 112 7.50 -3.89 7.96
CA ASP A 112 8.42 -4.73 7.19
C ASP A 112 8.65 -4.18 5.77
N GLY A 113 9.79 -3.53 5.57
CA GLY A 113 10.14 -2.91 4.28
C GLY A 113 10.51 -3.93 3.20
N ASP A 114 10.95 -5.12 3.59
CA ASP A 114 11.42 -6.14 2.66
C ASP A 114 10.25 -6.89 2.04
N ILE A 115 9.28 -7.31 2.84
CA ILE A 115 8.03 -7.89 2.33
C ILE A 115 7.27 -6.86 1.49
N TYR A 116 7.25 -5.58 1.88
CA TYR A 116 6.63 -4.54 1.06
C TYR A 116 7.14 -4.55 -0.38
N ASN A 117 8.47 -4.56 -0.56
CA ASN A 117 9.08 -4.54 -1.89
C ASN A 117 8.75 -5.80 -2.69
N HIS A 118 8.69 -6.95 -2.02
CA HIS A 118 8.33 -8.22 -2.63
C HIS A 118 6.88 -8.21 -3.14
N VAL A 119 5.93 -7.87 -2.26
CA VAL A 119 4.48 -7.87 -2.53
C VAL A 119 4.08 -6.82 -3.57
N MET A 120 4.73 -5.65 -3.55
CA MET A 120 4.41 -4.55 -4.47
C MET A 120 5.10 -4.67 -5.83
N HIS A 121 6.00 -5.64 -6.03
CA HIS A 121 6.75 -5.75 -7.26
C HIS A 121 5.84 -6.06 -8.48
N PRO A 122 5.85 -5.26 -9.56
CA PRO A 122 4.93 -5.42 -10.69
C PRO A 122 4.95 -6.80 -11.36
N ARG A 123 6.11 -7.48 -11.37
CA ARG A 123 6.27 -8.83 -11.94
C ARG A 123 5.39 -9.88 -11.26
N LYS A 124 4.99 -9.67 -10.00
CA LYS A 124 4.15 -10.62 -9.26
C LYS A 124 2.71 -10.68 -9.76
N LYS A 125 2.27 -9.68 -10.53
CA LYS A 125 0.90 -9.56 -11.04
C LYS A 125 -0.15 -9.86 -9.95
N LEU A 126 0.08 -9.33 -8.74
CA LEU A 126 -0.78 -9.55 -7.59
C LEU A 126 -2.14 -8.86 -7.80
N TYR A 127 -3.18 -9.67 -8.01
CA TYR A 127 -4.53 -9.18 -8.23
C TYR A 127 -5.12 -8.54 -6.97
N LYS A 128 -5.80 -7.42 -7.18
CA LYS A 128 -6.56 -6.67 -6.19
C LYS A 128 -8.00 -6.65 -6.66
N SER A 129 -8.91 -7.23 -5.88
CA SER A 129 -10.32 -7.34 -6.23
C SER A 129 -11.15 -6.31 -5.49
N TYR A 130 -12.06 -5.67 -6.22
CA TYR A 130 -12.90 -4.60 -5.75
C TYR A 130 -14.36 -4.89 -6.06
N ILE A 131 -15.23 -4.36 -5.23
CA ILE A 131 -16.65 -4.17 -5.53
C ILE A 131 -16.85 -2.72 -5.94
N ALA A 132 -17.42 -2.52 -7.13
CA ALA A 132 -17.76 -1.21 -7.66
C ALA A 132 -19.28 -1.11 -7.83
N LYS A 133 -19.88 -0.05 -7.27
CA LYS A 133 -21.27 0.34 -7.52
C LYS A 133 -21.29 1.53 -8.45
N VAL A 134 -22.11 1.46 -9.50
CA VAL A 134 -22.14 2.44 -10.60
C VAL A 134 -23.50 3.14 -10.71
N SER A 135 -23.55 4.25 -11.45
CA SER A 135 -24.75 5.09 -11.60
C SER A 135 -25.90 4.45 -12.39
N ARG A 136 -25.58 3.66 -13.42
CA ARG A 136 -26.54 3.02 -14.33
C ARG A 136 -26.32 1.51 -14.43
N GLU A 137 -27.27 0.82 -15.06
CA GLU A 137 -27.14 -0.62 -15.31
C GLU A 137 -25.92 -0.93 -16.19
N ILE A 138 -25.22 -2.00 -15.85
CA ILE A 138 -24.00 -2.47 -16.53
C ILE A 138 -24.39 -3.28 -17.75
N ASP A 139 -23.92 -2.83 -18.92
CA ASP A 139 -24.07 -3.51 -20.19
C ASP A 139 -23.03 -4.64 -20.34
N ASP A 140 -23.44 -5.78 -20.92
CA ASP A 140 -22.53 -6.93 -21.06
C ASP A 140 -21.35 -6.65 -22.01
N LYS A 141 -21.57 -5.81 -23.04
CA LYS A 141 -20.50 -5.32 -23.93
C LYS A 141 -19.40 -4.55 -23.16
N ASP A 142 -19.77 -3.83 -22.10
CA ASP A 142 -18.84 -3.03 -21.31
C ASP A 142 -18.05 -3.92 -20.36
N LEU A 143 -18.64 -5.02 -19.88
CA LEU A 143 -17.90 -6.07 -19.16
C LEU A 143 -16.84 -6.69 -20.07
N GLU A 144 -17.20 -7.04 -21.29
CA GLU A 144 -16.26 -7.58 -22.29
C GLU A 144 -15.12 -6.59 -22.58
N ALA A 145 -15.42 -5.31 -22.77
CA ALA A 145 -14.41 -4.27 -22.95
C ALA A 145 -13.41 -4.19 -21.77
N LEU A 146 -13.89 -4.32 -20.53
CA LEU A 146 -13.03 -4.36 -19.34
C LEU A 146 -12.13 -5.62 -19.31
N GLN A 147 -12.63 -6.76 -19.83
CA GLN A 147 -11.85 -8.00 -19.91
C GLN A 147 -10.69 -7.90 -20.89
N TYR A 148 -10.86 -7.20 -22.02
CA TYR A 148 -9.77 -6.96 -22.98
C TYR A 148 -8.91 -5.73 -22.66
N GLY A 149 -9.35 -4.92 -21.69
CA GLY A 149 -8.72 -3.68 -21.27
C GLY A 149 -9.19 -2.47 -22.09
N VAL A 150 -9.27 -1.33 -21.42
CA VAL A 150 -9.73 -0.05 -21.99
C VAL A 150 -8.62 0.98 -21.99
N VAL A 151 -8.73 2.02 -22.81
CA VAL A 151 -7.74 3.10 -22.84
C VAL A 151 -8.07 4.11 -21.73
N ILE A 152 -7.10 4.33 -20.84
CA ILE A 152 -7.12 5.39 -19.84
C ILE A 152 -5.80 6.14 -19.91
N ASP A 153 -5.83 7.47 -19.77
CA ASP A 153 -4.63 8.31 -19.84
C ASP A 153 -3.73 8.00 -21.07
N GLY A 154 -4.36 7.76 -22.23
CA GLY A 154 -3.67 7.46 -23.50
C GLY A 154 -3.03 6.07 -23.59
N LYS A 155 -3.21 5.18 -22.61
CA LYS A 155 -2.64 3.82 -22.63
C LYS A 155 -3.70 2.77 -22.30
N ARG A 156 -3.72 1.67 -23.07
CA ARG A 156 -4.59 0.52 -22.76
C ARG A 156 -4.20 -0.11 -21.41
N THR A 157 -5.20 -0.46 -20.61
CA THR A 157 -5.02 -1.23 -19.36
C THR A 157 -4.72 -2.68 -19.67
N ALA A 158 -4.14 -3.38 -18.71
CA ALA A 158 -4.13 -4.84 -18.77
C ALA A 158 -5.57 -5.39 -18.69
N PRO A 159 -5.80 -6.60 -19.22
CA PRO A 159 -7.03 -7.36 -19.00
C PRO A 159 -7.45 -7.40 -17.52
N ALA A 160 -8.70 -7.04 -17.23
CA ALA A 160 -9.27 -7.15 -15.89
C ALA A 160 -10.14 -8.39 -15.76
N LYS A 161 -10.17 -9.00 -14.58
CA LYS A 161 -11.17 -10.04 -14.27
C LYS A 161 -12.41 -9.36 -13.76
N VAL A 162 -13.51 -9.41 -14.51
CA VAL A 162 -14.77 -8.76 -14.15
C VAL A 162 -15.92 -9.74 -14.08
N LYS A 163 -16.84 -9.50 -13.14
CA LYS A 163 -18.08 -10.26 -13.00
C LYS A 163 -19.19 -9.33 -12.53
N LYS A 164 -20.32 -9.30 -13.23
CA LYS A 164 -21.55 -8.63 -12.77
C LYS A 164 -22.07 -9.33 -11.51
N ILE A 165 -22.33 -8.54 -10.46
CA ILE A 165 -22.95 -9.03 -9.21
C ILE A 165 -24.45 -8.71 -9.23
N ASP A 166 -24.78 -7.51 -9.70
CA ASP A 166 -26.14 -7.00 -9.82
C ASP A 166 -26.19 -6.01 -11.00
N LYS A 167 -27.38 -5.49 -11.34
CA LYS A 167 -27.59 -4.49 -12.41
C LYS A 167 -26.59 -3.34 -12.33
N LYS A 168 -26.34 -2.79 -11.14
CA LYS A 168 -25.46 -1.63 -10.92
C LYS A 168 -24.22 -1.94 -10.08
N GLU A 169 -23.85 -3.22 -9.96
CA GLU A 169 -22.72 -3.65 -9.15
C GLU A 169 -21.87 -4.70 -9.88
N LEU A 170 -20.55 -4.49 -9.89
CA LEU A 170 -19.59 -5.46 -10.42
C LEU A 170 -18.45 -5.74 -9.46
N ARG A 171 -17.93 -6.96 -9.54
CA ARG A 171 -16.59 -7.30 -9.07
C ARG A 171 -15.59 -7.04 -10.19
N ILE A 172 -14.52 -6.31 -9.89
CA ILE A 172 -13.42 -6.07 -10.81
C ILE A 172 -12.10 -6.34 -10.11
N ALA A 173 -11.22 -7.14 -10.73
CA ALA A 173 -9.89 -7.41 -10.23
C ALA A 173 -8.82 -7.02 -11.24
N ILE A 174 -7.84 -6.25 -10.77
CA ILE A 174 -6.71 -5.76 -11.55
C ILE A 174 -5.41 -6.07 -10.82
N PHE A 175 -4.32 -6.29 -11.55
CA PHE A 175 -3.00 -6.49 -10.95
C PHE A 175 -2.08 -5.27 -11.08
N GLU A 176 -2.31 -4.41 -12.09
CA GLU A 176 -1.68 -3.10 -12.15
C GLU A 176 -2.32 -2.11 -11.16
N GLY A 177 -1.66 -0.97 -10.95
CA GLY A 177 -2.03 0.00 -9.92
C GLY A 177 -1.87 1.45 -10.39
N ARG A 178 -2.47 1.80 -11.53
CA ARG A 178 -2.45 3.19 -12.02
C ARG A 178 -3.36 4.09 -11.16
N ASN A 179 -3.09 5.40 -11.19
CA ASN A 179 -3.87 6.36 -10.41
C ASN A 179 -5.37 6.27 -10.76
N ARG A 180 -6.22 6.02 -9.76
CA ARG A 180 -7.68 5.91 -9.90
C ARG A 180 -8.14 4.96 -11.00
N GLN A 181 -7.34 3.93 -11.30
CA GLN A 181 -7.50 3.09 -12.49
C GLN A 181 -8.93 2.60 -12.73
N ILE A 182 -9.54 1.93 -11.75
CA ILE A 182 -10.90 1.37 -11.91
C ILE A 182 -11.94 2.45 -12.19
N ARG A 183 -11.79 3.62 -11.54
CA ARG A 183 -12.70 4.75 -11.76
C ARG A 183 -12.59 5.24 -13.19
N LYS A 184 -11.36 5.47 -13.68
CA LYS A 184 -11.11 5.88 -15.05
C LYS A 184 -11.61 4.85 -16.07
N MET A 185 -11.39 3.56 -15.82
CA MET A 185 -11.87 2.50 -16.71
C MET A 185 -13.40 2.52 -16.86
N LEU A 186 -14.11 2.69 -15.75
CA LEU A 186 -15.57 2.77 -15.74
C LEU A 186 -16.09 4.11 -16.30
N GLU A 187 -15.41 5.23 -16.01
CA GLU A 187 -15.73 6.56 -16.54
C GLU A 187 -15.59 6.60 -18.07
N THR A 188 -14.54 5.98 -18.65
CA THR A 188 -14.38 5.86 -20.11
C THR A 188 -15.56 5.13 -20.79
N LEU A 189 -16.25 4.26 -20.06
CA LEU A 189 -17.43 3.53 -20.55
C LEU A 189 -18.76 4.22 -20.17
N GLY A 190 -18.69 5.47 -19.67
CA GLY A 190 -19.86 6.27 -19.32
C GLY A 190 -20.51 5.90 -17.98
N TYR A 191 -19.76 5.30 -17.04
CA TYR A 191 -20.24 5.01 -15.69
C TYR A 191 -19.62 5.92 -14.64
N ASN A 192 -20.45 6.48 -13.75
CA ASN A 192 -19.97 7.14 -12.55
C ASN A 192 -19.86 6.13 -11.41
N VAL A 193 -18.71 6.09 -10.72
CA VAL A 193 -18.46 5.15 -9.62
C VAL A 193 -18.89 5.73 -8.28
N ASN A 194 -20.09 5.34 -7.84
CA ASN A 194 -20.70 5.76 -6.58
C ASN A 194 -19.92 5.25 -5.34
N SER A 195 -19.46 4.00 -5.40
CA SER A 195 -18.63 3.43 -4.33
C SER A 195 -17.64 2.43 -4.89
N LEU A 196 -16.45 2.41 -4.31
CA LEU A 196 -15.40 1.45 -4.61
C LEU A 196 -14.84 0.91 -3.31
N LYS A 197 -14.85 -0.42 -3.16
CA LYS A 197 -14.36 -1.10 -1.97
C LYS A 197 -13.43 -2.24 -2.36
N ARG A 198 -12.17 -2.21 -1.90
CA ARG A 198 -11.25 -3.33 -2.09
C ARG A 198 -11.58 -4.44 -1.10
N ILE A 199 -11.87 -5.63 -1.60
CA ILE A 199 -12.28 -6.77 -0.76
C ILE A 199 -11.22 -7.86 -0.65
N LYS A 200 -10.26 -7.90 -1.58
CA LYS A 200 -9.22 -8.94 -1.64
C LYS A 200 -7.92 -8.40 -2.24
N VAL A 201 -6.77 -8.82 -1.72
CA VAL A 201 -5.43 -8.57 -2.27
C VAL A 201 -4.66 -9.88 -2.25
N GLY A 202 -4.34 -10.44 -3.42
CA GLY A 202 -3.84 -11.81 -3.48
C GLY A 202 -4.86 -12.75 -2.84
N GLU A 203 -4.43 -13.63 -1.94
CA GLU A 203 -5.30 -14.50 -1.15
C GLU A 203 -5.86 -13.86 0.13
N LEU A 204 -5.38 -12.66 0.49
CA LEU A 204 -5.86 -11.96 1.68
C LEU A 204 -7.24 -11.35 1.44
N THR A 205 -8.20 -11.72 2.29
CA THR A 205 -9.59 -11.26 2.19
C THR A 205 -9.99 -10.36 3.34
N LEU A 206 -10.93 -9.45 3.06
CA LEU A 206 -11.47 -8.53 4.06
C LEU A 206 -12.37 -9.25 5.08
N GLY A 207 -13.03 -10.33 4.65
CA GLY A 207 -13.96 -11.11 5.48
C GLY A 207 -15.07 -10.23 6.08
N HIS A 208 -15.32 -10.41 7.37
CA HIS A 208 -16.35 -9.70 8.14
C HIS A 208 -15.83 -8.44 8.86
N LEU A 209 -14.59 -8.02 8.60
CA LEU A 209 -13.97 -6.87 9.26
C LEU A 209 -14.75 -5.59 8.95
N LYS A 210 -15.28 -4.91 9.98
CA LYS A 210 -16.09 -3.70 9.76
C LYS A 210 -15.23 -2.52 9.36
N VAL A 211 -15.85 -1.50 8.78
CA VAL A 211 -15.13 -0.30 8.32
C VAL A 211 -14.49 0.41 9.51
N GLY A 212 -13.20 0.74 9.39
CA GLY A 212 -12.40 1.35 10.45
C GLY A 212 -11.78 0.35 11.42
N GLU A 213 -12.17 -0.92 11.39
CA GLU A 213 -11.54 -1.97 12.20
C GLU A 213 -10.30 -2.53 11.50
N TYR A 214 -9.38 -3.03 12.31
CA TYR A 214 -8.20 -3.75 11.86
C TYR A 214 -8.02 -5.05 12.64
N ARG A 215 -7.30 -5.99 12.04
CA ARG A 215 -6.84 -7.22 12.70
C ARG A 215 -5.39 -7.51 12.33
N ALA A 216 -4.70 -8.25 13.19
CA ALA A 216 -3.43 -8.84 12.82
C ALA A 216 -3.62 -9.88 11.71
N LEU A 217 -2.61 -10.02 10.85
CA LEU A 217 -2.49 -11.16 9.94
C LEU A 217 -2.09 -12.39 10.76
N ASN A 218 -2.62 -13.55 10.41
CA ASN A 218 -2.20 -14.82 11.00
C ASN A 218 -0.90 -15.34 10.34
N GLU A 219 -0.33 -16.42 10.89
CA GLU A 219 0.93 -16.97 10.41
C GLU A 219 0.88 -17.43 8.95
N ASP A 220 -0.23 -18.05 8.52
CA ASP A 220 -0.41 -18.51 7.15
C ASP A 220 -0.49 -17.34 6.16
N GLU A 221 -1.20 -16.27 6.54
CA GLU A 221 -1.30 -15.04 5.75
C GLU A 221 0.06 -14.34 5.64
N ILE A 222 0.86 -14.32 6.71
CA ILE A 222 2.22 -13.79 6.70
C ILE A 222 3.13 -14.66 5.81
N LYS A 223 3.05 -15.98 5.94
CA LYS A 223 3.79 -16.95 5.12
C LYS A 223 3.44 -16.80 3.65
N TYR A 224 2.17 -16.61 3.33
CA TYR A 224 1.71 -16.30 1.97
C TYR A 224 2.40 -15.05 1.42
N LEU A 225 2.40 -13.94 2.18
CA LEU A 225 3.05 -12.70 1.75
C LEU A 225 4.56 -12.86 1.52
N LYS A 226 5.23 -13.69 2.33
CA LYS A 226 6.67 -13.99 2.18
C LYS A 226 6.99 -14.83 0.94
N ASN A 227 6.02 -15.59 0.43
CA ASN A 227 6.20 -16.52 -0.69
C ASN A 227 5.65 -16.01 -2.03
N LEU A 228 5.14 -14.77 -2.06
CA LEU A 228 4.52 -14.15 -3.23
C LEU A 228 5.52 -13.80 -4.32
#